data_AF-A0A7V9CXF9-F1
#
_entry.id   AF-A0A7V9CXF9-F1
#
_cell.length_a   1.000
_cell.length_b   1.000
_cell.length_c   1.000
_cell.angle_alpha   90.00
_cell.angle_beta   90.00
_cell.angle_gamma   90.00
#
_symmetry.space_group_name_H-M   'P 1'
#
loop_
_entity.id
_entity.type
_entity.pdbx_description
1 polymer ?
#
loop_
_entity_poly.entity_id
_entity_poly.type
_entity_poly.pdbx_seq_one_letter_code
_entity_poly.pdbx_strand_id
1 'polypeptide(L)'
;MNAYDALGRDLHTALGRKIAHRARRKRIVKTSALSVTAAGILSAGALASGVLPGLDLDPTRWEILGRGEVDGKASYVNARERATGSESTFVEERDAGLDRYDAFLLHQKTMAAAGSTPDSGAVCTADQLTRAEIAALETVAALVSPGVSQEAGQGEVAAAVEPFGCSGRGYAGERARWVYARTEPIEALMPGARATARRLLGG
;
A
#
# COMPACT_ATOMS: atom_id res chain seq x y z
N MET A 1 -56.87 -25.69 -0.17
CA MET A 1 -55.81 -24.69 -0.43
C MET A 1 -55.12 -24.45 0.90
N ASN A 2 -53.93 -25.01 1.08
CA ASN A 2 -53.31 -25.15 2.40
C ASN A 2 -52.61 -23.84 2.82
N ALA A 3 -52.67 -23.50 4.11
CA ALA A 3 -52.11 -22.26 4.68
C ALA A 3 -50.59 -22.08 4.42
N TYR A 4 -49.89 -23.17 4.11
CA TYR A 4 -48.48 -23.18 3.74
C TYR A 4 -48.20 -22.56 2.36
N ASP A 5 -49.14 -22.61 1.41
CA ASP A 5 -48.98 -22.03 0.06
C ASP A 5 -49.17 -20.51 0.04
N ALA A 6 -49.82 -19.95 1.07
CA ALA A 6 -49.94 -18.50 1.26
C ALA A 6 -48.66 -17.92 1.89
N LEU A 7 -48.09 -18.60 2.88
CA LEU A 7 -46.83 -18.23 3.54
C LEU A 7 -45.63 -18.29 2.57
N GLY A 8 -45.58 -19.26 1.66
CA GLY A 8 -44.53 -19.36 0.64
C GLY A 8 -44.53 -18.20 -0.37
N ARG A 9 -45.72 -17.69 -0.73
CA ARG A 9 -45.85 -16.56 -1.68
C ARG A 9 -45.49 -15.22 -1.04
N ASP A 10 -45.85 -14.99 0.21
CA ASP A 10 -45.46 -13.76 0.91
C ASP A 10 -43.96 -13.68 1.18
N LEU A 11 -43.30 -14.82 1.47
CA LEU A 11 -41.85 -14.86 1.64
C LEU A 11 -41.11 -14.54 0.34
N HIS A 12 -41.55 -15.07 -0.80
CA HIS A 12 -40.96 -14.76 -2.10
C HIS A 12 -41.18 -13.29 -2.51
N THR A 13 -42.33 -12.73 -2.18
CA THR A 13 -42.65 -11.32 -2.47
C THR A 13 -41.83 -10.37 -1.60
N ALA A 14 -41.57 -10.73 -0.34
CA ALA A 14 -40.70 -9.98 0.57
C ALA A 14 -39.21 -10.06 0.18
N LEU A 15 -38.74 -11.23 -0.28
CA LEU A 15 -37.36 -11.41 -0.74
C LEU A 15 -37.10 -10.64 -2.06
N GLY A 16 -38.08 -10.63 -2.98
CA GLY A 16 -38.02 -9.88 -4.23
C GLY A 16 -37.86 -8.37 -4.02
N ARG A 17 -38.59 -7.80 -3.04
CA ARG A 17 -38.48 -6.37 -2.69
C ARG A 17 -37.12 -6.03 -2.06
N LYS A 18 -36.55 -6.93 -1.24
CA LYS A 18 -35.22 -6.73 -0.62
C LYS A 18 -34.08 -6.80 -1.65
N ILE A 19 -34.19 -7.68 -2.65
CA ILE A 19 -33.23 -7.78 -3.76
C ILE A 19 -33.32 -6.55 -4.68
N ALA A 20 -34.53 -6.06 -4.98
CA ALA A 20 -34.74 -4.86 -5.78
C ALA A 20 -34.17 -3.59 -5.11
N HIS A 21 -34.31 -3.45 -3.78
CA HIS A 21 -33.68 -2.36 -3.02
C HIS A 21 -32.15 -2.43 -3.02
N ARG A 22 -31.56 -3.63 -2.98
CA ARG A 22 -30.11 -3.83 -3.03
C ARG A 22 -29.54 -3.59 -4.44
N ALA A 23 -30.31 -3.89 -5.49
CA ALA A 23 -29.95 -3.62 -6.88
C ALA A 23 -29.99 -2.11 -7.21
N ARG A 24 -30.94 -1.34 -6.65
CA ARG A 24 -30.96 0.13 -6.81
C ARG A 24 -29.80 0.83 -6.10
N ARG A 25 -29.38 0.39 -4.91
CA ARG A 25 -28.18 0.93 -4.23
C ARG A 25 -26.88 0.66 -4.99
N LYS A 26 -26.81 -0.40 -5.79
CA LYS A 26 -25.63 -0.71 -6.63
C LYS A 26 -25.55 0.10 -7.93
N ARG A 27 -26.56 0.88 -8.32
CA ARG A 27 -26.50 1.73 -9.53
C ARG A 27 -26.13 3.18 -9.28
N ILE A 28 -26.06 3.64 -8.03
CA ILE A 28 -25.69 5.03 -7.68
C ILE A 28 -24.19 5.15 -7.30
N VAL A 29 -23.47 4.03 -7.13
CA VAL A 29 -22.02 4.02 -6.88
C VAL A 29 -21.26 3.64 -8.17
N LYS A 30 -21.63 4.27 -9.28
CA LYS A 30 -20.85 4.29 -10.52
C LYS A 30 -20.51 5.75 -10.81
N THR A 31 -19.44 6.24 -10.20
CA THR A 31 -18.58 7.37 -10.64
C THR A 31 -17.67 7.82 -9.50
N SER A 32 -16.71 6.98 -9.06
CA SER A 32 -15.47 7.44 -8.41
C SER A 32 -14.45 6.29 -8.37
N ALA A 33 -13.25 6.58 -8.88
CA ALA A 33 -11.99 5.85 -8.67
C ALA A 33 -11.87 4.43 -9.26
N LEU A 34 -11.48 4.38 -10.54
CA LEU A 34 -10.83 3.25 -11.19
C LEU A 34 -9.35 3.62 -11.36
N SER A 35 -8.48 3.02 -10.53
CA SER A 35 -7.06 2.79 -10.85
C SER A 35 -6.52 1.72 -9.90
N VAL A 36 -6.79 0.47 -10.26
CA VAL A 36 -6.05 -0.70 -9.79
C VAL A 36 -4.97 -0.97 -10.83
N THR A 37 -3.71 -0.92 -10.42
CA THR A 37 -2.66 -1.68 -11.09
C THR A 37 -1.85 -2.40 -10.02
N ALA A 38 -1.85 -3.72 -10.13
CA ALA A 38 -1.34 -4.67 -9.16
C ALA A 38 0.14 -4.97 -9.41
N ALA A 39 0.88 -5.18 -8.32
CA ALA A 39 1.92 -6.20 -8.21
C ALA A 39 2.09 -6.59 -6.74
N GLY A 40 0.99 -7.06 -6.13
CA GLY A 40 1.03 -7.72 -4.82
C GLY A 40 1.36 -9.19 -5.01
N ILE A 41 2.53 -9.62 -4.54
CA ILE A 41 2.89 -11.02 -4.42
C ILE A 41 2.03 -11.62 -3.29
N LEU A 42 1.09 -12.49 -3.68
CA LEU A 42 0.39 -13.51 -2.88
C LEU A 42 -0.04 -13.13 -1.44
N SER A 43 -1.13 -12.38 -1.30
CA SER A 43 -1.95 -12.39 -0.07
C SER A 43 -2.93 -13.58 -0.10
N ALA A 44 -2.44 -14.79 0.21
CA ALA A 44 -3.28 -15.97 0.32
C ALA A 44 -3.98 -16.02 1.70
N GLY A 45 -5.30 -15.85 1.70
CA GLY A 45 -6.21 -16.52 2.65
C GLY A 45 -6.31 -16.00 4.09
N ALA A 46 -6.75 -14.75 4.28
CA ALA A 46 -7.08 -14.20 5.61
C ALA A 46 -8.37 -14.75 6.26
N LEU A 47 -9.02 -15.80 5.72
CA LEU A 47 -10.24 -16.39 6.30
C LEU A 47 -10.09 -17.85 6.76
N ALA A 48 -8.87 -18.36 6.86
CA ALA A 48 -8.59 -19.67 7.46
C ALA A 48 -7.31 -19.71 8.31
N SER A 49 -6.70 -18.56 8.63
CA SER A 49 -5.33 -18.50 9.18
C SER A 49 -5.22 -18.29 10.70
N GLY A 50 -6.33 -18.14 11.43
CA GLY A 50 -6.29 -18.06 12.90
C GLY A 50 -5.53 -16.86 13.49
N VAL A 51 -5.20 -15.85 12.67
CA VAL A 51 -4.43 -14.68 13.09
C VAL A 51 -5.32 -13.77 13.94
N LEU A 52 -5.23 -13.94 15.26
CA LEU A 52 -5.74 -13.03 16.28
C LEU A 52 -4.70 -11.91 16.53
N PRO A 53 -4.98 -10.89 17.39
CA PRO A 53 -4.06 -9.79 17.65
C PRO A 53 -2.72 -10.30 18.20
N GLY A 54 -1.61 -9.88 17.58
CA GLY A 54 -0.31 -10.54 17.73
C GLY A 54 -0.23 -11.74 16.80
N LEU A 55 0.79 -11.79 15.94
CA LEU A 55 1.08 -12.83 14.94
C LEU A 55 1.15 -14.27 15.53
N ASP A 56 0.03 -14.82 15.99
CA ASP A 56 -0.09 -16.17 16.52
C ASP A 56 -0.49 -17.09 15.38
N LEU A 57 0.49 -17.86 14.89
CA LEU A 57 0.32 -18.81 13.81
C LEU A 57 0.02 -20.18 14.40
N ASP A 58 -0.96 -20.88 13.84
CA ASP A 58 -1.28 -22.26 14.24
C ASP A 58 -0.01 -23.15 14.17
N PRO A 59 0.51 -23.65 15.31
CA PRO A 59 1.76 -24.39 15.36
C PRO A 59 1.66 -25.79 14.72
N THR A 60 0.43 -26.29 14.52
CA THR A 60 0.18 -27.55 13.81
C THR A 60 0.32 -27.39 12.30
N ARG A 61 0.15 -26.16 11.79
CA ARG A 61 0.28 -25.82 10.38
C ARG A 61 1.65 -25.23 10.06
N TRP A 62 2.19 -24.42 10.94
CA TRP A 62 3.39 -23.62 10.70
C TRP A 62 4.56 -24.03 11.60
N GLU A 63 5.75 -24.02 11.03
CA GLU A 63 7.02 -24.08 11.74
C GLU A 63 7.63 -22.67 11.75
N ILE A 64 7.90 -22.13 12.93
CA ILE A 64 8.46 -20.78 13.06
C ILE A 64 9.97 -20.83 12.80
N LEU A 65 10.41 -20.12 11.76
CA LEU A 65 11.83 -20.00 11.39
C LEU A 65 12.49 -18.81 12.07
N GLY A 66 11.73 -17.74 12.31
CA GLY A 66 12.21 -16.53 12.96
C GLY A 66 11.08 -15.57 13.26
N ARG A 67 11.31 -14.65 14.20
CA ARG A 67 10.38 -13.56 14.53
C ARG A 67 11.15 -12.38 15.09
N GLY A 68 10.57 -11.19 14.98
CA GLY A 68 11.16 -9.99 15.54
C GLY A 68 10.15 -8.86 15.68
N GLU A 69 10.60 -7.80 16.34
CA GLU A 69 9.88 -6.55 16.51
C GLU A 69 10.75 -5.40 15.99
N VAL A 70 10.12 -4.42 15.37
CA VAL A 70 10.77 -3.24 14.78
C VAL A 70 10.18 -1.99 15.42
N ASP A 71 11.05 -1.18 16.03
CA ASP A 71 10.75 0.12 16.65
C ASP A 71 9.59 0.10 17.67
N GLY A 72 9.24 -1.06 18.24
CA GLY A 72 8.07 -1.22 19.10
C GLY A 72 6.73 -1.01 18.36
N LYS A 73 6.75 -0.92 17.03
CA LYS A 73 5.61 -0.52 16.19
C LYS A 73 5.25 -1.54 15.12
N ALA A 74 6.13 -2.48 14.81
CA ALA A 74 5.80 -3.57 13.90
C ALA A 74 6.39 -4.88 14.41
N SER A 75 5.77 -5.99 14.03
CA SER A 75 6.29 -7.33 14.29
C SER A 75 6.25 -8.16 13.01
N TYR A 76 7.15 -9.13 12.92
CA TYR A 76 7.19 -10.06 11.80
C TYR A 76 7.45 -11.49 12.29
N VAL A 77 6.98 -12.44 11.49
CA VAL A 77 7.20 -13.88 11.69
C VAL A 77 7.52 -14.50 10.34
N ASN A 78 8.68 -15.15 10.26
CA ASN A 78 9.06 -16.01 9.15
C ASN A 78 8.68 -17.44 9.53
N ALA A 79 7.87 -18.09 8.70
CA ALA A 79 7.38 -19.43 8.97
C ALA A 79 7.41 -20.30 7.73
N ARG A 80 7.52 -21.61 7.95
CA ARG A 80 7.42 -22.64 6.92
C ARG A 80 6.15 -23.44 7.13
N GLU A 81 5.35 -23.58 6.08
CA GLU A 81 4.16 -24.43 6.13
C GLU A 81 4.58 -25.90 6.20
N ARG A 82 4.14 -26.63 7.23
CA ARG A 82 4.57 -28.02 7.47
C ARG A 82 4.13 -28.98 6.38
N ALA A 83 2.96 -28.73 5.77
CA ALA A 83 2.38 -29.61 4.77
C ALA A 83 3.11 -29.53 3.42
N THR A 84 3.55 -28.33 3.02
CA THR A 84 4.11 -28.07 1.68
C THR A 84 5.61 -27.75 1.71
N GLY A 85 6.16 -27.40 2.87
CA GLY A 85 7.51 -26.88 3.02
C GLY A 85 7.68 -25.44 2.55
N SER A 86 6.61 -24.75 2.15
CA SER A 86 6.68 -23.38 1.60
C SER A 86 6.97 -22.36 2.71
N GLU A 87 7.90 -21.44 2.45
CA GLU A 87 8.24 -20.36 3.37
C GLU A 87 7.35 -19.13 3.15
N SER A 88 7.01 -18.42 4.21
CA SER A 88 6.15 -17.24 4.20
C SER A 88 6.57 -16.27 5.30
N THR A 89 6.47 -14.98 5.00
CA THR A 89 6.68 -13.89 5.95
C THR A 89 5.34 -13.26 6.28
N PHE A 90 5.02 -13.16 7.57
CA PHE A 90 3.84 -12.48 8.09
C PHE A 90 4.29 -11.21 8.81
N VAL A 91 3.59 -10.11 8.58
CA VAL A 91 3.91 -8.80 9.13
C VAL A 91 2.66 -8.18 9.75
N GLU A 92 2.81 -7.60 10.93
CA GLU A 92 1.82 -6.77 11.58
C GLU A 92 2.44 -5.41 11.89
N GLU A 93 1.93 -4.36 11.22
CA GLU A 93 2.37 -2.98 11.40
C GLU A 93 1.30 -2.20 12.18
N ARG A 94 1.72 -1.51 13.25
CA ARG A 94 0.89 -0.60 14.05
C ARG A 94 1.17 0.83 13.57
N ASP A 95 0.74 1.13 12.35
CA ASP A 95 0.95 2.40 11.66
C ASP A 95 -0.15 3.45 11.94
N ALA A 96 -1.17 3.09 12.72
CA ALA A 96 -2.25 3.98 13.09
C ALA A 96 -1.73 5.26 13.77
N GLY A 97 -2.02 6.40 13.15
CA GLY A 97 -1.58 7.72 13.63
C GLY A 97 -0.16 8.12 13.24
N LEU A 98 0.57 7.25 12.52
CA LEU A 98 1.80 7.66 11.85
C LEU A 98 1.47 8.51 10.63
N ASP A 99 2.36 9.44 10.31
CA ASP A 99 2.29 10.08 9.01
C ASP A 99 2.66 9.08 7.91
N ARG A 100 2.36 9.44 6.66
CA ARG A 100 2.57 8.58 5.49
C ARG A 100 4.02 8.09 5.37
N TYR A 101 5.01 8.93 5.69
CA TYR A 101 6.41 8.57 5.55
C TYR A 101 6.92 7.75 6.72
N ASP A 102 6.46 8.05 7.93
CA ASP A 102 6.73 7.22 9.10
C ASP A 102 6.17 5.81 8.92
N ALA A 103 4.96 5.68 8.37
CA ALA A 103 4.37 4.39 8.00
C ALA A 103 5.19 3.67 6.91
N PHE A 104 5.57 4.38 5.85
CA PHE A 104 6.42 3.84 4.79
C PHE A 104 7.79 3.36 5.30
N LEU A 105 8.45 4.17 6.13
CA LEU A 105 9.74 3.82 6.72
C LEU A 105 9.62 2.65 7.69
N LEU A 106 8.53 2.58 8.47
CA LEU A 106 8.24 1.42 9.31
C LEU A 106 8.10 0.15 8.46
N HIS A 107 7.35 0.22 7.37
CA HIS A 107 7.19 -0.91 6.44
C HIS A 107 8.54 -1.37 5.89
N GLN A 108 9.33 -0.44 5.34
CA GLN A 108 10.63 -0.76 4.75
C GLN A 108 11.61 -1.38 5.76
N LYS A 109 11.64 -0.85 6.99
CA LYS A 109 12.43 -1.43 8.08
C LYS A 109 11.95 -2.82 8.46
N THR A 110 10.64 -3.04 8.49
CA THR A 110 10.04 -4.32 8.87
C THR A 110 10.33 -5.39 7.83
N MET A 111 10.19 -5.07 6.55
CA MET A 111 10.55 -5.97 5.45
C MET A 111 12.06 -6.30 5.46
N ALA A 112 12.91 -5.29 5.66
CA ALA A 112 14.35 -5.49 5.80
C ALA A 112 14.71 -6.41 6.99
N ALA A 113 14.08 -6.19 8.16
CA ALA A 113 14.29 -7.02 9.35
C ALA A 113 13.78 -8.46 9.16
N ALA A 114 12.70 -8.63 8.42
CA ALA A 114 12.17 -9.94 8.07
C ALA A 114 13.03 -10.72 7.07
N GLY A 115 14.08 -10.11 6.51
CA GLY A 115 14.92 -10.76 5.49
C GLY A 115 14.21 -10.94 4.14
N SER A 116 13.00 -10.37 3.99
CA SER A 116 12.41 -10.14 2.68
C SER A 116 13.25 -9.06 2.01
N THR A 117 13.76 -9.27 0.80
CA THR A 117 14.64 -8.29 0.15
C THR A 117 13.87 -7.00 -0.13
N PRO A 118 14.10 -5.89 0.61
CA PRO A 118 13.71 -4.58 0.13
C PRO A 118 14.47 -4.28 -1.17
N ASP A 119 14.02 -3.30 -1.98
CA ASP A 119 14.82 -2.79 -3.10
C ASP A 119 16.27 -2.62 -2.67
N SER A 120 17.23 -2.95 -3.54
CA SER A 120 18.65 -3.04 -3.18
C SER A 120 19.16 -1.87 -2.33
N GLY A 121 19.87 -2.21 -1.25
CA GLY A 121 20.52 -1.25 -0.33
C GLY A 121 19.90 -1.18 1.07
N ALA A 122 20.53 -0.41 1.95
CA ALA A 122 19.95 -0.08 3.26
C ALA A 122 18.68 0.77 3.08
N VAL A 123 17.74 0.68 4.02
CA VAL A 123 16.54 1.54 4.01
C VAL A 123 16.95 3.01 4.03
N CYS A 124 16.37 3.82 3.14
CA CYS A 124 16.66 5.25 3.08
C CYS A 124 16.32 5.93 4.43
N THR A 125 17.17 6.85 4.88
CA THR A 125 16.79 7.79 5.94
C THR A 125 15.79 8.81 5.42
N ALA A 126 15.08 9.49 6.33
CA ALA A 126 14.19 10.60 5.98
C ALA A 126 14.91 11.68 5.15
N ASP A 127 16.16 12.01 5.49
CA ASP A 127 16.96 12.98 4.74
C ASP A 127 17.30 12.48 3.33
N GLN A 128 17.58 11.18 3.16
CA GLN A 128 17.83 10.60 1.84
C GLN A 128 16.57 10.62 0.98
N LEU A 129 15.41 10.27 1.52
CA LEU A 129 14.13 10.35 0.81
C LEU A 129 13.80 11.80 0.41
N THR A 130 14.02 12.74 1.32
CA THR A 130 13.80 14.18 1.03
C THR A 130 14.66 14.65 -0.13
N ARG A 131 15.96 14.30 -0.14
CA ARG A 131 16.86 14.68 -1.23
C ARG A 131 16.50 13.97 -2.55
N ALA A 132 16.07 12.71 -2.49
CA ALA A 132 15.61 11.97 -3.67
C ALA A 132 14.35 12.59 -4.28
N GLU A 133 13.40 13.04 -3.45
CA GLU A 133 12.21 13.75 -3.91
C GLU A 133 12.53 15.09 -4.54
N ILE A 134 13.45 15.86 -3.96
CA ILE A 134 13.89 17.13 -4.53
C ILE A 134 14.52 16.89 -5.91
N ALA A 135 15.43 15.91 -6.03
CA ALA A 135 16.05 15.57 -7.31
C ALA A 135 15.02 15.11 -8.35
N ALA A 136 14.04 14.28 -7.94
CA ALA A 136 12.96 13.84 -8.81
C ALA A 136 12.05 14.99 -9.25
N LEU A 137 11.69 15.91 -8.34
CA LEU A 137 10.89 17.10 -8.64
C LEU A 137 11.59 18.03 -9.64
N GLU A 138 12.89 18.28 -9.44
CA GLU A 138 13.68 19.11 -10.34
C GLU A 138 13.85 18.46 -11.71
N THR A 139 14.01 17.14 -11.75
CA THR A 139 14.11 16.35 -12.99
C THR A 139 12.80 16.41 -13.77
N VAL A 140 11.66 16.11 -13.15
CA VAL A 140 10.37 16.15 -13.85
C VAL A 140 10.03 17.57 -14.30
N ALA A 141 10.38 18.59 -13.51
CA ALA A 141 10.13 19.98 -13.86
C ALA A 141 10.97 20.49 -15.03
N ALA A 142 12.18 19.95 -15.21
CA ALA A 142 13.01 20.24 -16.38
C ALA A 142 12.47 19.62 -17.67
N LEU A 143 11.67 18.55 -17.57
CA LEU A 143 11.21 17.76 -18.70
C LEU A 143 9.80 18.11 -19.16
N VAL A 144 8.90 18.39 -18.22
CA VAL A 144 7.48 18.58 -18.51
C VAL A 144 6.86 19.72 -17.70
N SER A 145 5.79 20.29 -18.25
CA SER A 145 4.98 21.28 -17.54
C SER A 145 4.20 20.65 -16.38
N PRO A 146 3.86 21.41 -15.32
CA PRO A 146 3.00 20.93 -14.25
C PRO A 146 1.64 20.42 -14.76
N GLY A 147 1.10 19.39 -14.12
CA GLY A 147 -0.22 18.83 -14.46
C GLY A 147 -0.23 17.89 -15.68
N VAL A 148 0.92 17.64 -16.30
CA VAL A 148 1.09 16.56 -17.29
C VAL A 148 1.00 15.20 -16.57
N SER A 149 0.65 14.14 -17.30
CA SER A 149 0.41 12.80 -16.73
C SER A 149 1.58 12.33 -15.86
N GLN A 150 1.25 11.59 -14.80
CA GLN A 150 2.21 11.11 -13.80
C GLN A 150 3.23 10.11 -14.36
N GLU A 151 2.94 9.50 -15.51
CA GLU A 151 3.84 8.60 -16.24
C GLU A 151 4.95 9.35 -16.98
N ALA A 152 4.80 10.67 -17.18
CA ALA A 152 5.81 11.48 -17.86
C ALA A 152 7.11 11.57 -17.06
N GLY A 153 8.24 11.47 -17.75
CA GLY A 153 9.57 11.54 -17.14
C GLY A 153 9.91 10.37 -16.21
N GLN A 154 9.17 9.25 -16.26
CA GLN A 154 9.39 8.12 -15.35
C GLN A 154 10.81 7.55 -15.42
N GLY A 155 11.36 7.39 -16.64
CA GLY A 155 12.70 6.84 -16.82
C GLY A 155 13.78 7.77 -16.28
N GLU A 156 13.66 9.06 -16.56
CA GLU A 156 14.58 10.11 -16.13
C GLU A 156 14.53 10.30 -14.61
N VAL A 157 13.34 10.30 -14.02
CA VAL A 157 13.17 10.34 -12.56
C VAL A 157 13.76 9.09 -11.91
N ALA A 158 13.54 7.91 -12.48
CA ALA A 158 14.15 6.67 -11.97
C ALA A 158 15.68 6.73 -12.00
N ALA A 159 16.26 7.26 -13.08
CA ALA A 159 17.70 7.49 -13.20
C ALA A 159 18.21 8.56 -12.21
N ALA A 160 17.44 9.62 -11.97
CA ALA A 160 17.82 10.69 -11.05
C ALA A 160 17.84 10.23 -9.58
N VAL A 161 16.97 9.28 -9.20
CA VAL A 161 16.95 8.74 -7.84
C VAL A 161 17.85 7.52 -7.64
N GLU A 162 18.39 6.92 -8.70
CA GLU A 162 19.29 5.75 -8.61
C GLU A 162 20.53 5.99 -7.72
N PRO A 163 21.26 7.12 -7.84
CA PRO A 163 22.50 7.35 -7.10
C PRO A 163 22.37 7.39 -5.58
N PHE A 164 21.13 7.48 -5.05
CA PHE A 164 20.89 7.46 -3.61
C PHE A 164 21.17 6.09 -2.97
N GLY A 165 21.18 5.01 -3.76
CA GLY A 165 21.66 3.69 -3.33
C GLY A 165 20.95 3.07 -2.12
N CYS A 166 19.75 3.53 -1.79
CA CYS A 166 18.98 3.10 -0.63
C CYS A 166 17.57 2.62 -1.00
N SER A 167 17.01 1.74 -0.19
CA SER A 167 15.68 1.20 -0.42
C SER A 167 14.60 2.24 -0.11
N GLY A 168 13.63 2.36 -1.03
CA GLY A 168 12.55 3.35 -0.95
C GLY A 168 12.78 4.63 -1.76
N ARG A 169 13.95 4.79 -2.40
CA ARG A 169 14.20 5.88 -3.36
C ARG A 169 13.20 5.90 -4.53
N GLY A 170 12.72 4.73 -4.95
CA GLY A 170 11.70 4.61 -6.01
C GLY A 170 10.37 5.23 -5.59
N TYR A 171 9.97 5.04 -4.33
CA TYR A 171 8.80 5.68 -3.75
C TYR A 171 8.94 7.20 -3.82
N ALA A 172 10.07 7.76 -3.36
CA ALA A 172 10.36 9.20 -3.48
C ALA A 172 10.20 9.72 -4.93
N GLY A 173 10.74 9.01 -5.92
CA GLY A 173 10.57 9.37 -7.33
C GLY A 173 9.11 9.34 -7.82
N GLU A 174 8.35 8.34 -7.41
CA GLU A 174 6.92 8.22 -7.72
C GLU A 174 6.11 9.36 -7.08
N ARG A 175 6.33 9.63 -5.78
CA ARG A 175 5.69 10.72 -5.03
C ARG A 175 5.88 12.07 -5.72
N ALA A 176 7.13 12.38 -6.12
CA ALA A 176 7.47 13.60 -6.81
C ALA A 176 6.70 13.76 -8.13
N ARG A 177 6.64 12.71 -8.96
CA ARG A 177 5.89 12.72 -10.22
C ARG A 177 4.40 12.93 -9.99
N TRP A 178 3.81 12.24 -9.03
CA TRP A 178 2.37 12.33 -8.73
C TRP A 178 1.97 13.73 -8.27
N VAL A 179 2.78 14.33 -7.40
CA VAL A 179 2.55 15.72 -6.96
C VAL A 179 2.78 16.72 -8.09
N TYR A 180 3.81 16.54 -8.91
CA TYR A 180 4.07 17.43 -10.04
C TYR A 180 2.97 17.35 -11.12
N ALA A 181 2.42 16.15 -11.32
CA ALA A 181 1.25 15.88 -12.15
C ALA A 181 -0.08 16.39 -11.55
N ARG A 182 -0.06 16.95 -10.32
CA ARG A 182 -1.25 17.39 -9.56
C ARG A 182 -2.28 16.28 -9.33
N THR A 183 -1.88 15.02 -9.38
CA THR A 183 -2.74 13.88 -9.01
C THR A 183 -2.82 13.73 -7.49
N GLU A 184 -1.85 14.29 -6.78
CA GLU A 184 -1.81 14.32 -5.33
C GLU A 184 -1.35 15.65 -4.74
N PRO A 185 -1.70 15.91 -3.47
CA PRO A 185 -1.36 17.17 -2.81
C PRO A 185 0.13 17.24 -2.43
N ILE A 186 0.65 18.47 -2.27
CA ILE A 186 2.05 18.71 -1.87
C ILE A 186 2.36 18.09 -0.50
N GLU A 187 1.37 18.00 0.38
CA GLU A 187 1.45 17.39 1.71
C GLU A 187 1.86 15.92 1.66
N ALA A 188 1.68 15.27 0.51
CA ALA A 188 2.09 13.91 0.27
C ALA A 188 3.59 13.73 -0.04
N LEU A 189 4.36 14.82 -0.08
CA LEU A 189 5.83 14.80 -0.10
C LEU A 189 6.42 14.88 1.31
N MET A 190 7.69 14.51 1.43
CA MET A 190 8.50 14.73 2.62
C MET A 190 8.43 16.22 3.01
N PRO A 191 8.31 16.55 4.31
CA PRO A 191 8.24 17.95 4.76
C PRO A 191 9.31 18.86 4.14
N GLY A 192 10.55 18.37 4.00
CA GLY A 192 11.65 19.12 3.40
C GLY A 192 11.56 19.33 1.88
N ALA A 193 10.83 18.49 1.14
CA ALA A 193 10.65 18.61 -0.31
C ALA A 193 9.50 19.55 -0.71
N ARG A 194 8.59 19.84 0.23
CA ARG A 194 7.38 20.65 -0.03
C ARG A 194 7.68 22.07 -0.50
N ALA A 195 8.73 22.70 0.02
CA ALA A 195 9.12 24.05 -0.40
C ALA A 195 9.55 24.08 -1.88
N THR A 196 10.32 23.07 -2.31
CA THR A 196 10.73 22.90 -3.71
C THR A 196 9.51 22.67 -4.61
N ALA A 197 8.58 21.81 -4.20
CA ALA A 197 7.36 21.57 -4.96
C ALA A 197 6.51 22.84 -5.14
N ARG A 198 6.33 23.64 -4.07
CA ARG A 198 5.60 24.92 -4.16
C ARG A 198 6.25 25.87 -5.17
N ARG A 199 7.58 26.03 -5.09
CA ARG A 199 8.35 26.85 -6.03
C ARG A 199 8.12 26.41 -7.48
N LEU A 200 8.18 25.11 -7.74
CA LEU A 200 8.08 24.56 -9.10
C LEU A 200 6.64 24.58 -9.65
N LEU A 201 5.63 24.49 -8.79
CA LEU A 201 4.22 24.47 -9.18
C LEU A 201 3.57 25.86 -9.30
N GLY A 202 4.35 26.92 -9.11
CA GLY A 202 3.88 28.31 -9.17
C GLY A 202 3.11 28.74 -7.93
N GLY A 203 3.49 28.23 -6.75
CA GLY A 203 3.02 28.71 -5.46
C GLY A 203 3.57 30.08 -5.08
#